data_AF-A0A6C0KL98-F1
#
_entry.id   AF-A0A6C0KL98-F1
#
_cell.length_a   1.000
_cell.length_b   1.000
_cell.length_c   1.000
_cell.angle_alpha   90.00
_cell.angle_beta   90.00
_cell.angle_gamma   90.00
#
_symmetry.space_group_name_H-M   'P 1'
#
loop_
_entity.id
_entity.type
_entity.pdbx_description
1 polymer ?
#
loop_
_entity_poly.entity_id
_entity_poly.type
_entity_poly.pdbx_seq_one_letter_code
_entity_poly.pdbx_strand_id
1 'polypeptide(L)'
;MFKKAFQFFDDTKLKMEGSCRCRQTTMDSISIIIFLAFWPLILYPFTKWVKCVCEGIRIHFIERYYWSRVNKHEVSCNLSLLLTPELFDGPSKCIRLSQSICDFSDRHKKTLVDAVMHNKDIGTITLRKKRDNYAVYYHEVVDGNSRLIALHDYMNDKFSWNHKRFSELSGEKRLFFREYKIGIRIIDP
;
A
#
# COMPACT_ATOMS: atom_id res chain seq x y z
N MET A 1 49.38 -8.62 -6.99
CA MET A 1 49.93 -9.95 -7.30
C MET A 1 48.84 -10.80 -7.98
N PHE A 2 48.46 -10.45 -9.22
CA PHE A 2 47.66 -11.25 -10.16
C PHE A 2 47.81 -10.61 -11.55
N LYS A 3 49.02 -10.73 -12.09
CA LYS A 3 49.40 -10.36 -13.47
C LYS A 3 50.20 -11.55 -13.98
N LYS A 4 49.57 -12.43 -14.77
CA LYS A 4 50.12 -13.46 -15.68
C LYS A 4 49.17 -14.64 -15.76
N ALA A 5 48.21 -14.58 -16.68
CA ALA A 5 47.55 -15.77 -17.25
C ALA A 5 46.64 -15.36 -18.41
N PHE A 6 47.11 -14.60 -19.40
CA PHE A 6 46.39 -14.43 -20.67
C PHE A 6 47.37 -14.04 -21.76
N GLN A 7 48.21 -15.01 -22.15
CA GLN A 7 49.14 -14.86 -23.25
C GLN A 7 49.45 -16.26 -23.79
N PHE A 8 48.44 -16.95 -24.33
CA PHE A 8 48.63 -18.22 -25.03
C PHE A 8 47.45 -18.64 -25.92
N PHE A 9 46.81 -17.71 -26.62
CA PHE A 9 45.80 -18.03 -27.65
C PHE A 9 45.80 -16.97 -28.76
N ASP A 10 46.99 -16.68 -29.29
CA ASP A 10 47.16 -16.18 -30.65
C ASP A 10 48.08 -17.21 -31.34
N ASP A 11 47.87 -17.44 -32.64
CA ASP A 11 48.60 -18.39 -33.51
C ASP A 11 48.02 -19.79 -33.75
N THR A 12 46.70 -19.91 -33.91
CA THR A 12 46.13 -20.96 -34.80
C THR A 12 45.01 -20.40 -35.65
N LYS A 13 45.37 -19.39 -36.46
CA LYS A 13 44.48 -18.79 -37.46
C LYS A 13 45.17 -18.82 -38.82
N LEU A 14 45.36 -20.00 -39.41
CA LEU A 14 45.76 -20.16 -40.81
C LEU A 14 45.67 -21.63 -41.26
N LYS A 15 44.49 -22.00 -41.79
CA LYS A 15 44.23 -22.97 -42.88
C LYS A 15 42.87 -23.62 -42.64
N MET A 16 41.89 -23.21 -43.42
CA MET A 16 41.12 -24.07 -44.33
C MET A 16 39.97 -23.21 -44.88
N GLU A 17 40.26 -22.54 -45.99
CA GLU A 17 39.24 -22.12 -46.94
C GLU A 17 38.80 -23.35 -47.74
N GLY A 18 37.50 -23.47 -47.95
CA GLY A 18 36.93 -24.38 -48.94
C GLY A 18 35.91 -25.35 -48.35
N SER A 19 34.63 -24.98 -48.49
CA SER A 19 33.47 -25.86 -48.67
C SER A 19 32.29 -25.52 -47.74
N CYS A 20 31.11 -25.38 -48.36
CA CYS A 20 29.78 -25.34 -47.77
C CYS A 20 29.37 -24.10 -46.94
N ARG A 21 29.34 -22.93 -47.58
CA ARG A 21 28.64 -21.75 -47.06
C ARG A 21 27.16 -21.78 -47.48
N CYS A 22 26.33 -22.61 -46.85
CA CYS A 22 24.87 -22.58 -47.04
C CYS A 22 24.09 -23.33 -45.93
N ARG A 23 24.35 -23.08 -44.63
CA ARG A 23 23.44 -23.55 -43.54
C ARG A 23 23.65 -22.96 -42.13
N GLN A 24 24.28 -21.79 -41.99
CA GLN A 24 24.61 -21.25 -40.65
C GLN A 24 23.62 -20.22 -40.09
N THR A 25 22.68 -19.68 -40.88
CA THR A 25 21.79 -18.57 -40.43
C THR A 25 20.50 -19.02 -39.73
N THR A 26 20.20 -20.32 -39.68
CA THR A 26 18.94 -20.82 -39.10
C THR A 26 19.01 -21.19 -37.62
N MET A 27 20.19 -21.44 -37.04
CA MET A 27 20.31 -21.79 -35.60
C MET A 27 20.20 -20.57 -34.66
N ASP A 28 20.63 -19.39 -35.11
CA ASP A 28 20.54 -18.17 -34.28
C ASP A 28 19.08 -17.70 -34.12
N SER A 29 18.28 -17.90 -35.17
CA SER A 29 16.86 -17.52 -35.18
C SER A 29 16.03 -18.32 -34.18
N ILE A 30 16.30 -19.63 -34.05
CA ILE A 30 15.56 -20.52 -33.14
C ILE A 30 15.89 -20.19 -31.67
N SER A 31 17.16 -19.90 -31.37
CA SER A 31 17.60 -19.54 -30.02
C SER A 31 16.95 -18.23 -29.53
N ILE A 32 16.81 -17.25 -30.42
CA ILE A 32 16.13 -15.99 -30.12
C ILE A 32 14.63 -16.21 -29.87
N ILE A 33 13.96 -17.04 -30.68
CA ILE A 33 12.54 -17.34 -30.51
C ILE A 33 12.28 -18.07 -29.18
N ILE A 34 13.13 -19.03 -28.81
CA ILE A 34 13.04 -19.73 -27.52
C ILE A 34 13.25 -18.73 -26.37
N PHE A 35 14.25 -17.86 -26.44
CA PHE A 35 14.50 -16.87 -25.39
C PHE A 35 13.32 -15.90 -25.21
N LEU A 36 12.73 -15.42 -26.31
CA LEU A 36 11.56 -14.56 -26.27
C LEU A 36 10.29 -15.27 -25.77
N ALA A 37 10.14 -16.58 -26.05
CA ALA A 37 9.01 -17.36 -25.57
C ALA A 37 9.10 -17.70 -24.07
N PHE A 38 10.31 -17.87 -23.54
CA PHE A 38 10.53 -18.15 -22.11
C PHE A 38 10.60 -16.90 -21.23
N TRP A 39 10.90 -15.73 -21.80
CA TRP A 39 10.99 -14.49 -21.04
C TRP A 39 9.72 -14.14 -20.25
N PRO A 40 8.49 -14.24 -20.81
CA PRO A 40 7.26 -13.98 -20.05
C PRO A 40 7.04 -14.96 -18.90
N LEU A 41 7.46 -16.23 -19.04
CA LEU A 41 7.31 -17.27 -18.01
C LEU A 41 8.16 -16.97 -16.77
N ILE A 42 9.28 -16.28 -16.92
CA ILE A 42 10.16 -15.88 -15.82
C ILE A 42 9.81 -14.47 -15.32
N LEU A 43 9.51 -13.53 -16.23
CA LEU A 43 9.25 -12.14 -15.88
C LEU A 43 7.93 -11.96 -15.12
N TYR A 44 6.89 -12.72 -15.45
CA TYR A 44 5.60 -12.64 -14.77
C TYR A 44 5.66 -13.03 -13.27
N PRO A 45 6.18 -14.20 -12.86
CA PRO A 45 6.30 -14.54 -11.45
C PRO A 45 7.27 -13.60 -10.72
N PHE A 46 8.34 -13.13 -11.39
CA PHE A 46 9.25 -12.17 -10.81
C PHE A 46 8.58 -10.83 -10.51
N THR A 47 7.85 -10.25 -11.47
CA THR A 47 7.12 -8.98 -11.26
C THR A 47 6.04 -9.11 -10.18
N LYS A 48 5.34 -10.26 -10.10
CA LYS A 48 4.40 -10.56 -9.02
C LYS A 48 5.11 -10.65 -7.66
N TRP A 49 6.27 -11.29 -7.60
CA TRP A 49 7.09 -11.38 -6.39
C TRP A 49 7.59 -10.00 -5.95
N VAL A 50 8.16 -9.20 -6.86
CA VAL A 50 8.60 -7.82 -6.58
C VAL A 50 7.44 -7.00 -6.03
N LYS A 51 6.26 -7.05 -6.66
CA LYS A 51 5.06 -6.36 -6.18
C LYS A 51 4.70 -6.79 -4.75
N CYS A 52 4.74 -8.07 -4.45
CA CYS A 52 4.47 -8.60 -3.10
C CYS A 52 5.46 -8.07 -2.06
N VAL A 53 6.76 -8.08 -2.39
CA VAL A 53 7.82 -7.55 -1.51
C VAL A 53 7.64 -6.05 -1.27
N CYS A 54 7.37 -5.27 -2.33
CA CYS A 54 7.13 -3.84 -2.22
C CYS A 54 5.91 -3.53 -1.34
N GLU A 55 4.79 -4.26 -1.48
CA GLU A 55 3.63 -4.10 -0.61
C GLU A 55 3.94 -4.45 0.85
N GLY A 56 4.69 -5.53 1.10
CA GLY A 56 5.11 -5.90 2.45
C GLY A 56 5.97 -4.83 3.12
N ILE A 57 6.93 -4.27 2.39
CA ILE A 57 7.76 -3.15 2.85
C ILE A 57 6.89 -1.92 3.15
N ARG A 58 5.96 -1.58 2.23
CA ARG A 58 5.05 -0.44 2.41
C ARG A 58 4.20 -0.57 3.66
N ILE A 59 3.58 -1.73 3.89
CA ILE A 59 2.78 -2.02 5.08
C ILE A 59 3.63 -1.86 6.34
N HIS A 60 4.84 -2.41 6.36
CA HIS A 60 5.76 -2.31 7.49
C HIS A 60 6.10 -0.85 7.83
N PHE A 61 6.36 0.00 6.83
CA PHE A 61 6.61 1.42 7.05
C PHE A 61 5.38 2.16 7.60
N ILE A 62 4.19 1.89 7.07
CA ILE A 62 2.94 2.50 7.53
C ILE A 62 2.66 2.12 8.99
N GLU A 63 2.79 0.84 9.32
CA GLU A 63 2.60 0.33 10.67
C GLU A 63 3.59 0.98 11.65
N ARG A 64 4.88 1.00 11.32
CA ARG A 64 5.91 1.61 12.16
C ARG A 64 5.66 3.11 12.34
N TYR A 65 5.27 3.80 11.27
CA TYR A 65 4.92 5.22 11.32
C TYR A 65 3.70 5.46 12.23
N TYR A 66 2.65 4.65 12.08
CA TYR A 66 1.46 4.71 12.92
C TYR A 66 1.82 4.54 14.41
N TRP A 67 2.52 3.47 14.78
CA TRP A 67 2.90 3.21 16.17
C TRP A 67 3.82 4.30 16.74
N SER A 68 4.71 4.87 15.93
CA SER A 68 5.56 5.99 16.39
C SER A 68 4.77 7.25 16.76
N ARG A 69 3.60 7.46 16.13
CA ARG A 69 2.73 8.61 16.38
C ARG A 69 1.77 8.35 17.53
N VAL A 70 1.21 7.14 17.58
CA VAL A 70 0.11 6.75 18.50
C VAL A 70 0.68 6.08 19.76
N ASN A 71 1.80 6.58 20.29
CA ASN A 71 2.37 6.12 21.57
C ASN A 71 2.13 7.12 22.72
N LYS A 72 1.42 8.22 22.46
CA LYS A 72 1.06 9.23 23.45
C LYS A 72 -0.43 9.11 23.78
N HIS A 73 -0.81 9.37 25.03
CA HIS A 73 -2.22 9.34 25.46
C HIS A 73 -3.15 10.22 24.62
N GLU A 74 -2.65 11.36 24.12
CA GLU A 74 -3.38 12.22 23.21
C GLU A 74 -2.49 12.62 22.04
N VAL A 75 -3.01 12.45 20.82
CA VAL A 75 -2.30 12.79 19.58
C VAL A 75 -3.29 13.20 18.50
N SER A 76 -2.91 14.16 17.66
CA SER A 76 -3.65 14.45 16.43
C SER A 76 -2.98 13.77 15.23
N CYS A 77 -3.73 13.12 14.35
CA CYS A 77 -3.20 12.55 13.11
C CYS A 77 -4.02 12.95 11.89
N ASN A 78 -3.44 12.78 10.70
CA ASN A 78 -4.18 13.00 9.45
C ASN A 78 -5.21 11.90 9.27
N LEU A 79 -6.38 12.27 8.77
CA LEU A 79 -7.43 11.32 8.46
C LEU A 79 -6.99 10.26 7.45
N SER A 80 -6.16 10.62 6.48
CA SER A 80 -5.59 9.66 5.51
C SER A 80 -4.77 8.55 6.17
N LEU A 81 -3.95 8.87 7.18
CA LEU A 81 -3.20 7.85 7.92
C LEU A 81 -4.16 6.92 8.64
N LEU A 82 -5.17 7.48 9.32
CA LEU A 82 -6.10 6.69 10.10
C LEU A 82 -6.85 5.74 9.17
N LEU A 83 -7.50 6.27 8.12
CA LEU A 83 -8.33 5.55 7.15
C LEU A 83 -7.54 4.77 6.09
N THR A 84 -6.25 4.55 6.32
CA THR A 84 -5.41 3.76 5.42
C THR A 84 -5.89 2.30 5.45
N PRO A 85 -6.20 1.68 4.29
CA PRO A 85 -6.75 0.32 4.22
C PRO A 85 -5.88 -0.70 4.97
N GLU A 86 -4.56 -0.52 4.94
CA GLU A 86 -3.61 -1.39 5.61
C GLU A 86 -3.83 -1.47 7.13
N LEU A 87 -4.26 -0.37 7.77
CA LEU A 87 -4.49 -0.32 9.21
C LEU A 87 -5.88 -0.82 9.62
N PHE A 88 -6.90 -0.62 8.78
CA PHE A 88 -8.31 -0.97 9.03
C PHE A 88 -8.65 -2.39 8.60
N ASP A 89 -8.50 -2.68 7.30
CA ASP A 89 -8.97 -3.92 6.67
C ASP A 89 -7.82 -4.82 6.21
N GLY A 90 -6.59 -4.33 6.30
CA GLY A 90 -5.38 -4.99 5.81
C GLY A 90 -4.87 -6.12 6.71
N PRO A 91 -3.72 -6.71 6.37
CA PRO A 91 -3.17 -7.86 7.09
C PRO A 91 -2.67 -7.52 8.50
N SER A 92 -2.26 -6.27 8.77
CA SER A 92 -1.76 -5.87 10.09
C SER A 92 -2.89 -5.61 11.09
N LYS A 93 -4.07 -5.15 10.62
CA LYS A 93 -5.26 -4.83 11.45
C LYS A 93 -4.91 -4.10 12.74
N CYS A 94 -4.05 -3.09 12.63
CA CYS A 94 -3.60 -2.31 13.78
C CYS A 94 -4.75 -1.57 14.46
N ILE A 95 -5.81 -1.24 13.71
CA ILE A 95 -7.03 -0.62 14.23
C ILE A 95 -8.18 -1.58 13.99
N ARG A 96 -8.88 -1.96 15.06
CA ARG A 96 -10.05 -2.84 15.01
C ARG A 96 -11.28 -2.07 15.42
N LEU A 97 -12.27 -2.06 14.54
CA LEU A 97 -13.60 -1.55 14.84
C LEU A 97 -14.24 -2.45 15.91
N SER A 98 -14.92 -1.85 16.88
CA SER A 98 -15.71 -2.62 17.85
C SER A 98 -16.95 -3.22 17.21
N GLN A 99 -17.49 -2.54 16.19
CA GLN A 99 -18.64 -2.98 15.41
C GLN A 99 -18.40 -2.68 13.94
N SER A 100 -18.77 -3.59 13.04
CA SER A 100 -18.63 -3.39 11.58
C SER A 100 -19.72 -2.53 10.96
N ILE A 101 -20.79 -2.26 11.70
CA ILE A 101 -21.97 -1.52 11.23
C ILE A 101 -21.84 -0.05 11.65
N CYS A 102 -22.22 0.85 10.75
CA CYS A 102 -22.30 2.28 11.04
C CYS A 102 -23.74 2.62 11.45
N ASP A 103 -23.91 3.09 12.69
CA ASP A 103 -25.23 3.46 13.22
C ASP A 103 -25.70 4.86 12.75
N PHE A 104 -24.89 5.55 11.96
CA PHE A 104 -25.26 6.87 11.45
C PHE A 104 -26.26 6.75 10.30
N SER A 105 -27.35 7.51 10.40
CA SER A 105 -28.22 7.80 9.26
C SER A 105 -27.44 8.51 8.15
N ASP A 106 -27.91 8.41 6.91
CA ASP A 106 -27.27 9.08 5.77
C ASP A 106 -27.13 10.60 5.97
N ARG A 107 -28.09 11.22 6.66
CA ARG A 107 -28.03 12.64 7.03
C ARG A 107 -26.87 12.93 7.99
N HIS A 108 -26.66 12.09 9.00
CA HIS A 108 -25.52 12.23 9.92
C HIS A 108 -24.19 11.98 9.22
N LYS A 109 -24.09 10.97 8.35
CA LYS A 109 -22.88 10.74 7.54
C LYS A 109 -22.51 11.97 6.71
N LYS A 110 -23.48 12.56 6.01
CA LYS A 110 -23.29 13.79 5.22
C LYS A 110 -22.90 14.99 6.09
N THR A 111 -23.50 15.13 7.27
CA THR A 111 -23.17 16.21 8.22
C THR A 111 -21.74 16.08 8.76
N LEU A 112 -21.27 14.85 8.99
CA LEU A 112 -19.90 14.58 9.39
C LEU A 112 -18.90 14.98 8.30
N VAL A 113 -19.15 14.58 7.04
CA VAL A 113 -18.30 14.98 5.91
C VAL A 113 -18.32 16.50 5.75
N ASP A 114 -19.49 17.14 5.92
CA ASP A 114 -19.61 18.59 5.89
C ASP A 114 -18.75 19.27 6.96
N ALA A 115 -18.74 18.73 8.19
CA ALA A 115 -17.91 19.24 9.27
C ALA A 115 -16.41 19.16 8.92
N VAL A 116 -15.95 18.02 8.39
CA VAL A 116 -14.56 17.85 7.93
C VAL A 116 -14.21 18.85 6.83
N MET A 117 -15.07 19.00 5.83
CA MET A 117 -14.85 19.91 4.69
C MET A 117 -14.84 21.38 5.07
N HIS A 118 -15.43 21.76 6.20
CA HIS A 118 -15.40 23.11 6.75
C HIS A 118 -14.43 23.27 7.93
N ASN A 119 -13.51 22.31 8.13
CA ASN A 119 -12.55 22.29 9.23
C ASN A 119 -13.18 22.44 10.63
N LYS A 120 -14.41 21.96 10.81
CA LYS A 120 -15.09 21.95 12.11
C LYS A 120 -14.58 20.76 12.93
N ASP A 121 -14.57 20.91 14.25
CA ASP A 121 -14.24 19.82 15.15
C ASP A 121 -15.29 18.70 15.04
N ILE A 122 -14.85 17.47 14.80
CA ILE A 122 -15.68 16.26 14.77
C ILE A 122 -15.51 15.41 16.03
N GLY A 123 -14.82 15.94 17.03
CA GLY A 123 -14.47 15.30 18.29
C GLY A 123 -13.28 14.35 18.18
N THR A 124 -12.93 13.76 19.31
CA THR A 124 -11.81 12.82 19.44
C THR A 124 -12.26 11.38 19.20
N ILE A 125 -11.40 10.55 18.62
CA ILE A 125 -11.55 9.10 18.53
C ILE A 125 -10.84 8.47 19.72
N THR A 126 -11.56 7.62 20.47
CA THR A 126 -10.96 6.93 21.62
C THR A 126 -10.57 5.52 21.22
N LEU A 127 -9.30 5.20 21.40
CA LEU A 127 -8.69 3.90 21.12
C LEU A 127 -8.26 3.25 22.43
N ARG A 128 -8.50 1.95 22.58
CA ARG A 128 -7.95 1.13 23.67
C ARG A 128 -6.88 0.22 23.11
N LYS A 129 -5.69 0.24 23.73
CA LYS A 129 -4.63 -0.70 23.37
C LYS A 129 -4.97 -2.08 23.92
N LYS A 130 -5.04 -3.08 23.03
CA LYS A 130 -5.28 -4.48 23.35
C LYS A 130 -4.16 -5.35 22.79
N ARG A 131 -4.05 -6.56 23.32
CA ARG A 131 -3.17 -7.61 22.83
C ARG A 131 -4.02 -8.81 22.44
N ASP A 132 -3.77 -9.40 21.29
CA ASP A 132 -4.46 -10.62 20.89
C ASP A 132 -3.77 -11.89 21.42
N ASN A 133 -4.35 -13.05 21.08
CA ASN A 133 -3.86 -14.36 21.52
C ASN A 133 -2.45 -14.67 20.98
N TYR A 134 -2.01 -13.99 19.92
CA TYR A 134 -0.69 -14.14 19.31
C TYR A 134 0.30 -13.09 19.79
N ALA A 135 -0.02 -12.44 20.92
CA ALA A 135 0.81 -11.41 21.51
C ALA A 135 0.99 -10.14 20.65
N VAL A 136 0.18 -9.96 19.60
CA VAL A 136 0.22 -8.79 18.72
C VAL A 136 -0.64 -7.68 19.33
N TYR A 137 -0.09 -6.46 19.38
CA TYR A 137 -0.82 -5.29 19.85
C TYR A 137 -1.70 -4.71 18.74
N TYR A 138 -2.89 -4.27 19.12
CA TYR A 138 -3.80 -3.53 18.25
C TYR A 138 -4.57 -2.48 19.06
N HIS A 139 -5.14 -1.51 18.37
CA HIS A 139 -6.03 -0.51 18.94
C HIS A 139 -7.47 -0.86 18.62
N GLU A 140 -8.29 -1.09 19.63
CA GLU A 140 -9.74 -1.22 19.49
C GLU A 140 -10.40 0.15 19.58
N VAL A 141 -11.32 0.45 18.67
CA VAL A 141 -12.09 1.70 18.70
C VAL A 141 -13.18 1.61 19.76
N VAL A 142 -13.01 2.38 20.84
CA VAL A 142 -13.98 2.47 21.95
C VAL A 142 -15.05 3.52 21.67
N ASP A 143 -14.63 4.67 21.15
CA ASP A 143 -15.53 5.75 20.74
C ASP A 143 -15.12 6.32 19.37
N GLY A 144 -16.11 6.75 18.61
CA GLY A 144 -15.94 7.26 17.25
C GLY A 144 -15.99 6.18 16.17
N ASN A 145 -16.43 4.96 16.50
CA ASN A 145 -16.58 3.85 15.56
C ASN A 145 -17.41 4.24 14.32
N SER A 146 -18.63 4.74 14.53
CA SER A 146 -19.51 5.19 13.44
C SER A 146 -18.95 6.37 12.65
N ARG A 147 -18.17 7.26 13.28
CA ARG A 147 -17.47 8.38 12.60
C ARG A 147 -16.41 7.84 11.65
N LEU A 148 -15.57 6.91 12.10
CA LEU A 148 -14.54 6.29 11.26
C LEU A 148 -15.14 5.55 10.07
N ILE A 149 -16.17 4.73 10.32
CA ILE A 149 -16.83 3.98 9.24
C ILE A 149 -17.46 4.94 8.23
N ALA A 150 -18.15 6.01 8.68
CA ALA A 150 -18.74 6.99 7.77
C ALA A 150 -17.69 7.72 6.93
N LEU A 151 -16.55 8.11 7.51
CA LEU A 151 -15.48 8.77 6.76
C LEU A 151 -14.79 7.79 5.80
N HIS A 152 -14.59 6.54 6.20
CA HIS A 152 -14.08 5.47 5.36
C HIS A 152 -15.01 5.17 4.19
N ASP A 153 -16.31 5.05 4.44
CA ASP A 153 -17.34 4.82 3.43
C ASP A 153 -17.37 5.96 2.40
N TYR A 154 -17.18 7.21 2.83
CA TYR A 154 -17.08 8.35 1.93
C TYR A 154 -15.83 8.27 1.05
N MET A 155 -14.64 8.01 1.64
CA MET A 155 -13.39 7.85 0.89
C MET A 155 -13.43 6.75 -0.16
N ASN A 156 -14.28 5.74 0.04
CA ASN A 156 -14.49 4.61 -0.87
C ASN A 156 -15.73 4.79 -1.76
N ASP A 157 -16.24 6.01 -1.93
CA ASP A 157 -17.34 6.35 -2.83
C ASP A 157 -18.68 5.62 -2.55
N LYS A 158 -18.90 5.14 -1.31
CA LYS A 158 -20.14 4.41 -0.96
C LYS A 158 -21.36 5.31 -0.83
N PHE A 159 -21.17 6.61 -0.61
CA PHE A 159 -22.24 7.60 -0.62
C PHE A 159 -21.73 8.97 -1.09
N SER A 160 -22.66 9.87 -1.43
CA SER A 160 -22.35 11.22 -1.91
C SER A 160 -22.54 12.29 -0.83
N TRP A 161 -21.67 13.30 -0.86
CA TRP A 161 -21.79 14.55 -0.12
C TRP A 161 -21.85 15.70 -1.12
N ASN A 162 -22.83 16.59 -0.96
CA ASN A 162 -23.07 17.69 -1.91
C ASN A 162 -23.15 17.20 -3.38
N HIS A 163 -23.91 16.12 -3.62
CA HIS A 163 -24.09 15.46 -4.91
C HIS A 163 -22.80 14.92 -5.56
N LYS A 164 -21.69 14.86 -4.81
CA LYS A 164 -20.41 14.35 -5.29
C LYS A 164 -19.89 13.22 -4.41
N ARG A 165 -19.36 12.20 -5.06
CA ARG A 165 -18.54 11.15 -4.44
C ARG A 165 -17.12 11.68 -4.17
N PHE A 166 -16.34 10.96 -3.37
CA PHE A 166 -14.98 11.39 -3.04
C PHE A 166 -14.07 11.45 -4.27
N SER A 167 -14.19 10.49 -5.19
CA SER A 167 -13.46 10.48 -6.46
C SER A 167 -13.83 11.63 -7.41
N GLU A 168 -15.03 12.20 -7.27
CA GLU A 168 -15.55 13.31 -8.09
C GLU A 168 -15.16 14.70 -7.57
N LEU A 169 -14.49 14.76 -6.41
CA LEU A 169 -13.96 15.99 -5.85
C LEU A 169 -12.71 16.48 -6.61
N SER A 170 -12.46 17.79 -6.57
CA SER A 170 -11.19 18.35 -7.05
C SER A 170 -10.01 17.79 -6.25
N GLY A 171 -8.82 17.79 -6.86
CA GLY A 171 -7.58 17.34 -6.19
C GLY A 171 -7.36 18.05 -4.84
N GLU A 172 -7.58 19.36 -4.80
CA GLU A 172 -7.46 20.19 -3.59
C GLU A 172 -8.43 19.77 -2.49
N LYS A 173 -9.71 19.54 -2.80
CA LYS A 173 -10.70 19.10 -1.81
C LYS A 173 -10.41 17.70 -1.27
N ARG A 174 -9.92 16.80 -2.13
CA ARG A 174 -9.49 15.45 -1.70
C ARG A 174 -8.28 15.54 -0.78
N LEU A 175 -7.30 16.39 -1.11
CA LEU A 175 -6.12 16.61 -0.29
C LEU A 175 -6.53 17.20 1.07
N PHE A 176 -7.38 18.23 1.07
CA PHE A 176 -7.91 18.86 2.28
C PHE A 176 -8.59 17.84 3.21
N PHE A 177 -9.50 17.01 2.66
CA PHE A 177 -10.16 15.95 3.44
C PHE A 177 -9.14 14.94 4.02
N ARG A 178 -8.13 14.54 3.23
CA ARG A 178 -7.08 13.57 3.63
C ARG A 178 -6.14 14.13 4.70
N GLU A 179 -5.92 15.43 4.71
CA GLU A 179 -5.01 16.12 5.64
C GLU A 179 -5.71 16.66 6.89
N TYR A 180 -7.04 16.58 6.95
CA TYR A 180 -7.82 16.92 8.14
C TYR A 180 -7.24 16.21 9.38
N LYS A 181 -7.00 17.00 10.44
CA LYS A 181 -6.38 16.54 11.68
C LYS A 181 -7.47 16.09 12.64
N ILE A 182 -7.54 14.79 12.91
CA ILE A 182 -8.45 14.21 13.90
C ILE A 182 -7.71 13.95 15.21
N GLY A 183 -8.36 14.28 16.33
CA GLY A 183 -7.86 13.93 17.66
C GLY A 183 -8.01 12.44 17.94
N ILE A 184 -6.98 11.84 18.53
CA ILE A 184 -6.97 10.47 19.01
C ILE A 184 -6.60 10.50 20.49
N ARG A 185 -7.41 9.83 21.30
CA ARG A 185 -7.11 9.55 22.70
C ARG A 185 -6.87 8.06 22.87
N ILE A 186 -5.77 7.68 23.49
CA ILE A 186 -5.43 6.31 23.81
C ILE A 186 -5.66 6.09 25.30
N ILE A 187 -6.51 5.11 25.61
CA ILE A 187 -6.68 4.61 26.97
C ILE A 187 -5.88 3.32 27.14
N ASP A 188 -5.19 3.24 28.26
CA ASP A 188 -4.52 2.00 28.67
C ASP A 188 -5.56 0.92 29.01
N PRO A 189 -5.19 -0.36 28.85
CA PRO A 189 -6.06 -1.49 29.17
C PRO A 189 -6.47 -1.55 30.64
#